data_AF-A0A0V1LZP8-F1
#
_entry.id   AF-A0A0V1LZP8-F1
#
_cell.length_a   1.000
_cell.length_b   1.000
_cell.length_c   1.000
_cell.angle_alpha   90.00
_cell.angle_beta   90.00
_cell.angle_gamma   90.00
#
_symmetry.space_group_name_H-M   'P 1'
#
loop_
_entity.id
_entity.type
_entity.pdbx_description
1 polymer ?
#
loop_
_entity_poly.entity_id
_entity_poly.type
_entity_poly.pdbx_seq_one_letter_code
_entity_poly.pdbx_strand_id
1 'polypeptide(L)'
;MIEPGSSEVLFGKSENKYNLSAQGTLRNYTFYNYKSGYIHHCLLSGLEYNTRYYYKIGVGSSAREFWFDTPPDIDADASYTFGII
;
A
#
# COMPACT_ATOMS: atom_id res chain seq x y z
N MET A 1 19.87 -14.48 -10.71
CA MET A 1 18.40 -14.67 -10.62
C MET A 1 17.77 -13.32 -10.30
N ILE A 2 16.62 -12.99 -10.89
CA ILE A 2 15.91 -11.75 -10.51
C ILE A 2 15.16 -12.05 -9.23
N GLU A 3 15.57 -11.40 -8.14
CA GLU A 3 14.94 -11.54 -6.82
C GLU A 3 13.53 -10.94 -6.83
N PRO A 4 12.56 -11.58 -6.13
CA PRO A 4 11.18 -11.12 -6.10
C PRO A 4 10.99 -9.78 -5.37
N GLY A 5 11.95 -9.37 -4.54
CA GLY A 5 11.80 -8.22 -3.66
C GLY A 5 10.92 -8.52 -2.43
N SER A 6 10.90 -7.59 -1.48
CA SER A 6 10.09 -7.70 -0.27
C SER A 6 8.63 -7.35 -0.54
N SER A 7 7.70 -8.11 0.06
CA SER A 7 6.27 -7.77 0.09
C SER A 7 5.88 -6.96 1.34
N GLU A 8 6.87 -6.54 2.14
CA GLU A 8 6.64 -5.73 3.32
C GLU A 8 6.25 -4.30 2.95
N VAL A 9 5.27 -3.77 3.68
CA VAL A 9 4.91 -2.36 3.66
C VAL A 9 5.12 -1.82 5.07
N LEU A 10 5.96 -0.78 5.18
CA LEU A 10 6.13 -0.01 6.41
C LEU A 10 5.17 1.19 6.35
N PHE A 11 4.45 1.49 7.43
CA PHE A 11 3.51 2.60 7.43
C PHE A 11 3.37 3.29 8.79
N GLY A 12 2.86 4.51 8.78
CA GLY A 12 2.64 5.33 9.98
C GLY A 12 1.91 6.64 9.67
N LYS A 13 1.61 7.43 10.71
CA LYS A 13 0.81 8.67 10.60
C LYS A 13 1.64 9.93 10.33
N SER A 14 2.95 9.79 10.14
CA SER A 14 3.84 10.92 9.87
C SER A 14 4.88 10.52 8.83
N GLU A 15 5.23 11.48 7.98
CA GLU A 15 6.24 11.32 6.94
C GLU A 15 7.56 10.82 7.55
N ASN A 16 8.20 9.85 6.87
CA ASN A 16 9.45 9.21 7.31
C ASN A 16 9.39 8.53 8.70
N LYS A 17 8.20 8.34 9.31
CA LYS A 17 8.03 7.64 10.58
C LYS A 17 7.05 6.48 10.44
N TYR A 18 7.59 5.29 10.24
CA TYR A 18 6.82 4.06 10.09
C TYR A 18 6.97 3.20 11.34
N ASN A 19 5.95 3.22 12.20
CA ASN A 19 5.91 2.45 13.43
C ASN A 19 5.14 1.12 13.28
N LEU A 20 4.52 0.89 12.12
CA LEU A 20 3.75 -0.30 11.81
C LEU A 20 4.32 -0.96 10.54
N SER A 21 4.15 -2.27 10.43
CA SER A 21 4.45 -3.01 9.22
C SER A 21 3.37 -4.04 8.91
N ALA A 22 3.23 -4.37 7.63
CA ALA A 22 2.33 -5.40 7.14
C ALA A 22 3.03 -6.23 6.07
N GLN A 23 2.76 -7.54 6.06
CA GLN A 23 3.31 -8.46 5.07
C GLN A 23 2.29 -8.73 3.97
N GLY A 24 2.69 -8.46 2.73
CA GLY A 24 1.91 -8.75 1.56
C GLY A 24 2.08 -10.18 1.04
N THR A 25 1.33 -10.49 0.00
CA THR A 25 1.42 -11.72 -0.78
C THR A 25 2.00 -11.42 -2.15
N LEU A 26 2.77 -12.37 -2.68
CA LEU A 26 3.40 -12.29 -3.99
C LEU A 26 2.64 -13.14 -5.00
N ARG A 27 2.39 -12.59 -6.20
CA ARG A 27 1.84 -13.32 -7.34
C ARG A 27 2.57 -12.92 -8.62
N ASN A 28 2.47 -13.76 -9.63
CA ASN A 28 2.79 -13.42 -11.01
C ASN A 28 1.83 -14.22 -11.91
N TYR A 29 1.79 -13.85 -13.19
CA TYR A 29 1.00 -14.56 -14.17
C TYR A 29 1.77 -14.72 -15.47
N THR A 30 1.30 -15.63 -16.30
CA THR A 30 1.75 -15.80 -17.68
C THR A 30 0.59 -15.53 -18.63
N PHE A 31 0.92 -14.99 -19.80
CA PHE A 31 -0.04 -14.76 -20.87
C PHE A 31 0.64 -15.03 -22.21
N TYR A 32 0.27 -16.14 -22.87
CA TYR A 32 1.00 -16.65 -24.03
C TYR A 32 2.52 -16.78 -23.74
N ASN A 33 3.37 -16.05 -24.46
CA ASN A 33 4.82 -16.04 -24.27
C ASN A 33 5.30 -14.97 -23.28
N TYR A 34 4.39 -14.18 -22.69
CA TYR A 34 4.70 -13.19 -21.68
C TYR A 34 4.66 -13.80 -20.27
N LYS A 35 5.61 -13.37 -19.44
CA LYS A 35 5.59 -13.60 -17.99
C LYS A 35 5.66 -12.25 -17.29
N SER A 36 4.74 -12.02 -16.36
CA SER A 36 4.73 -10.78 -15.59
C SER A 36 5.96 -10.63 -14.70
N GLY A 37 6.21 -9.41 -14.26
CA GLY A 37 7.03 -9.18 -13.08
C GLY A 37 6.37 -9.76 -11.82
N TYR A 38 6.98 -9.47 -10.68
CA TYR A 38 6.48 -9.81 -9.36
C TYR A 38 5.43 -8.79 -8.91
N ILE A 39 4.24 -9.27 -8.59
CA ILE A 39 3.09 -8.45 -8.18
C ILE A 39 2.87 -8.66 -6.69
N HIS A 40 2.97 -7.58 -5.92
CA HIS A 40 2.82 -7.61 -4.47
C HIS A 40 1.47 -7.02 -4.08
N HIS A 41 0.71 -7.74 -3.27
CA HIS A 41 -0.56 -7.28 -2.70
C HIS A 41 -0.45 -7.26 -1.17
N CYS A 42 -0.59 -6.11 -0.54
CA CYS A 42 -0.52 -5.97 0.91
C CYS A 42 -1.80 -5.32 1.44
N LEU A 43 -2.39 -5.92 2.47
CA LEU A 43 -3.55 -5.39 3.18
C LEU A 43 -3.07 -4.67 4.44
N LEU A 44 -3.30 -3.36 4.50
CA LEU A 44 -3.14 -2.59 5.74
C LEU A 44 -4.48 -2.62 6.49
N SER A 45 -4.47 -3.08 7.74
CA SER A 45 -5.67 -3.24 8.57
C SER A 45 -5.54 -2.48 9.89
N GLY A 46 -6.66 -2.26 10.58
CA GLY A 46 -6.67 -1.54 11.86
C GLY A 46 -6.30 -0.05 11.73
N LEU A 47 -6.59 0.55 10.58
CA LEU A 47 -6.36 1.98 10.35
C LEU A 47 -7.48 2.81 11.00
N GLU A 48 -7.13 3.99 11.49
CA GLU A 48 -8.10 4.95 11.99
C GLU A 48 -8.79 5.68 10.83
N TYR A 49 -10.06 6.02 11.00
CA TYR A 49 -10.81 6.87 10.06
C TYR A 49 -10.25 8.29 10.02
N ASN A 50 -10.54 9.01 8.93
CA ASN A 50 -10.18 10.40 8.70
C ASN A 50 -8.71 10.72 9.05
N THR A 51 -7.80 9.81 8.72
CA THR A 51 -6.40 9.85 9.12
C THR A 51 -5.50 9.67 7.92
N ARG A 52 -4.50 10.55 7.80
CA ARG A 52 -3.44 10.41 6.80
C ARG A 52 -2.44 9.36 7.23
N TYR A 53 -2.17 8.40 6.34
CA TYR A 53 -1.10 7.43 6.48
C TYR A 53 -0.05 7.60 5.40
N TYR A 54 1.21 7.57 5.81
CA TYR A 54 2.38 7.47 4.96
C TYR A 54 2.84 6.02 4.94
N TYR A 55 3.20 5.51 3.76
CA TYR A 55 3.69 4.16 3.61
C TYR A 55 4.88 4.09 2.67
N LYS A 56 5.78 3.15 2.96
CA LYS A 56 7.02 2.92 2.23
C LYS A 56 7.09 1.48 1.75
N ILE A 57 7.50 1.33 0.49
CA ILE A 57 7.71 0.04 -0.17
C ILE A 57 9.12 -0.05 -0.73
N GLY A 58 9.62 -1.28 -0.87
CA GLY A 58 10.97 -1.56 -1.36
C GLY A 58 12.05 -1.32 -0.31
N VAL A 59 13.31 -1.54 -0.70
CA VAL A 59 14.46 -1.51 0.21
C VAL A 59 15.60 -0.68 -0.38
N GLY A 60 16.45 -0.12 0.50
CA GLY A 60 17.65 0.63 0.10
C GLY A 60 17.32 1.88 -0.74
N SER A 61 18.15 2.13 -1.76
CA SER A 61 18.03 3.29 -2.66
C SER A 61 16.82 3.23 -3.59
N SER A 62 16.18 2.07 -3.74
CA SER A 62 14.98 1.91 -4.57
C SER A 62 13.68 2.03 -3.79
N ALA A 63 13.76 2.27 -2.47
CA ALA A 63 12.57 2.43 -1.65
C ALA A 63 11.83 3.72 -2.00
N ARG A 64 10.50 3.68 -1.97
CA ARG A 64 9.62 4.81 -2.33
C ARG A 64 8.59 5.02 -1.24
N GLU A 65 8.28 6.28 -0.96
CA GLU A 65 7.24 6.69 -0.03
C GLU A 65 6.05 7.29 -0.78
N PHE A 66 4.86 7.03 -0.25
CA PHE A 66 3.59 7.57 -0.70
C PHE A 66 2.69 7.82 0.51
N TRP A 67 1.51 8.40 0.26
CA TRP A 67 0.51 8.61 1.30
C TRP A 67 -0.91 8.44 0.75
N PHE A 68 -1.85 8.19 1.66
CA PHE A 68 -3.29 8.19 1.40
C PHE A 68 -4.04 8.65 2.65
N ASP A 69 -5.27 9.11 2.47
CA ASP A 69 -6.19 9.46 3.56
C ASP A 69 -7.26 8.37 3.68
N THR A 70 -7.46 7.83 4.89
CA THR A 70 -8.61 6.96 5.15
C THR A 70 -9.90 7.77 5.10
N PRO A 71 -11.03 7.16 4.67
CA PRO A 71 -12.30 7.85 4.63
C PRO A 71 -12.76 8.26 6.04
N PRO A 72 -13.74 9.19 6.15
CA PRO A 72 -14.42 9.43 7.43
C PRO A 72 -15.08 8.14 7.95
N ASP A 73 -15.42 8.15 9.24
CA ASP A 73 -16.21 7.07 9.83
C ASP A 73 -17.58 6.97 9.14
N ILE A 74 -18.20 5.81 9.24
CA ILE A 74 -19.50 5.52 8.61
C ILE A 74 -20.57 6.29 9.37
N ASP A 75 -21.07 7.34 8.74
CA ASP A 75 -22.13 8.20 9.27
C ASP A 75 -23.11 8.59 8.15
N ALA A 76 -24.40 8.77 8.49
CA ALA A 76 -25.44 9.11 7.52
C ALA A 76 -25.22 10.48 6.87
N ASP A 77 -24.56 11.39 7.58
CA ASP A 77 -24.25 12.75 7.13
C ASP A 77 -22.79 12.89 6.64
N ALA A 78 -22.01 11.79 6.62
CA ALA A 78 -20.64 11.82 6.11
C ALA A 78 -20.62 12.14 4.60
N SER A 79 -19.98 13.25 4.25
CA SER A 79 -19.75 13.63 2.85
C SER A 79 -18.51 12.96 2.28
N TYR A 80 -18.57 12.53 1.02
CA TYR A 80 -17.42 12.04 0.26
C TYR A 80 -17.52 12.41 -1.22
N THR A 81 -16.38 12.64 -1.88
CA THR A 81 -16.33 12.98 -3.30
C THR A 81 -15.72 11.82 -4.08
N PHE A 82 -16.46 11.30 -5.06
CA PHE A 82 -16.00 10.24 -5.94
C PHE A 82 -15.67 10.77 -7.33
N GLY A 83 -14.46 10.50 -7.82
CA GLY A 83 -14.12 10.68 -9.23
C GLY A 83 -14.67 9.52 -10.06
N ILE A 84 -15.16 9.81 -11.27
CA ILE A 84 -15.66 8.81 -12.23
C ILE A 84 -14.82 8.93 -13.50
N ILE A 85 -14.28 7.81 -13.96
CA ILE A 85 -13.38 7.69 -15.12
C ILE A 85 -13.97 6.71 -16.12
#